data_AF-A0A923FCB5-F1
#
_entry.id   AF-A0A923FCB5-F1
#
_cell.length_a   1.000
_cell.length_b   1.000
_cell.length_c   1.000
_cell.angle_alpha   90.00
_cell.angle_beta   90.00
_cell.angle_gamma   90.00
#
_symmetry.space_group_name_H-M   'P 1'
#
loop_
_entity.id
_entity.type
_entity.pdbx_description
1 polymer ?
#
loop_
_entity_poly.entity_id
_entity_poly.type
_entity_poly.pdbx_seq_one_letter_code
_entity_poly.pdbx_strand_id
1 'polypeptide(L)'
;MFRPKLLFTSLAALALGACSPQDPQAVTSAAIAKQVILPTYSRWVEADRQLATSALAFCQGKENLETARADFLKAQKAWAELQPLLIGPLAEGNRAWQVQFWPDKKNLVGRQVEQLVNSQPQIDAAGLAKSSVVVQGLSAYEYLLFDAKIDMADSAQKAKYCPLLIAIGERQKQLAEEILSGWNSNDGMLAQMSKFPNQRYADSHEAIADLLRVQVTALDTLKKKLGTPMGRQSKGVPQPFQADAWRSQSSLQGLEASLSAARTVWVGVDNKGLRGLLPSDQKPLADKIDAAYDASLKLFASSQRSLTEMLGDDAGRQQLNDLYDSLNVVHRLHEGELAKALGIQLGFNANDGD
;
A
#
# COMPACT_ATOMS: atom_id res chain seq x y z
N MET A 1 48.93 64.20 -36.70
CA MET A 1 48.14 64.23 -35.45
C MET A 1 47.20 63.03 -35.44
N PHE A 2 47.40 62.14 -34.49
CA PHE A 2 46.70 60.87 -34.33
C PHE A 2 45.21 61.04 -34.00
N ARG A 3 44.34 60.23 -34.62
CA ARG A 3 43.00 59.90 -34.10
C ARG A 3 42.77 58.39 -34.28
N PRO A 4 42.66 57.59 -33.20
CA PRO A 4 42.31 56.18 -33.32
C PRO A 4 40.80 56.03 -33.50
N LYS A 5 40.40 55.19 -34.46
CA LYS A 5 39.01 54.74 -34.60
C LYS A 5 38.80 53.54 -33.66
N LEU A 6 37.95 53.73 -32.65
CA LEU A 6 37.37 52.66 -31.85
C LEU A 6 36.33 51.92 -32.70
N LEU A 7 36.62 50.67 -33.06
CA LEU A 7 35.65 49.72 -33.58
C LEU A 7 35.17 48.86 -32.40
N PHE A 8 34.05 49.27 -31.80
CA PHE A 8 33.27 48.40 -30.91
C PHE A 8 32.40 47.48 -31.79
N THR A 9 32.85 46.26 -32.04
CA THR A 9 32.00 45.18 -32.53
C THR A 9 31.27 44.56 -31.34
N SER A 10 30.02 44.97 -31.13
CA SER A 10 29.10 44.31 -30.21
C SER A 10 28.64 42.98 -30.80
N LEU A 11 29.23 41.87 -30.33
CA LEU A 11 28.66 40.53 -30.53
C LEU A 11 27.47 40.37 -29.58
N ALA A 12 26.25 40.53 -30.08
CA ALA A 12 25.06 40.08 -29.39
C ALA A 12 24.98 38.56 -29.50
N ALA A 13 25.46 37.84 -28.48
CA ALA A 13 25.23 36.41 -28.33
C ALA A 13 23.77 36.20 -27.91
N LEU A 14 22.90 35.94 -28.90
CA LEU A 14 21.57 35.39 -28.68
C LEU A 14 21.72 33.98 -28.09
N ALA A 15 21.64 33.87 -26.77
CA ALA A 15 21.45 32.60 -26.09
C ALA A 15 20.02 32.09 -26.39
N LEU A 16 19.89 31.34 -27.50
CA LEU A 16 18.74 30.48 -27.74
C LEU A 16 18.81 29.34 -26.72
N GLY A 17 18.25 29.55 -25.53
CA GLY A 17 17.93 28.47 -24.61
C GLY A 17 16.86 27.59 -25.27
N ALA A 18 17.28 26.57 -25.99
CA ALA A 18 16.38 25.54 -26.47
C ALA A 18 15.72 24.89 -25.24
N CYS A 19 14.42 25.09 -25.07
CA CYS A 19 13.61 24.24 -24.20
C CYS A 19 13.61 22.84 -24.81
N SER A 20 14.61 22.03 -24.47
CA SER A 20 14.54 20.59 -24.74
C SER A 20 13.25 20.06 -24.11
N PRO A 21 12.46 19.24 -24.85
CA PRO A 21 11.25 18.66 -24.29
C PRO A 21 11.61 17.91 -23.01
N GLN A 22 10.86 18.19 -21.95
CA GLN A 22 11.07 17.58 -20.64
C GLN A 22 10.89 16.07 -20.78
N ASP A 23 11.82 15.29 -20.23
CA ASP A 23 11.75 13.82 -20.27
C ASP A 23 10.40 13.32 -19.68
N PRO A 24 9.56 12.63 -20.47
CA PRO A 24 8.26 12.16 -20.02
C PRO A 24 8.32 11.24 -18.80
N GLN A 25 9.39 10.47 -18.64
CA GLN A 25 9.56 9.56 -17.51
C GLN A 25 9.87 10.33 -16.23
N ALA A 26 10.74 11.34 -16.28
CA ALA A 26 10.98 12.24 -15.15
C ALA A 26 9.70 13.00 -14.74
N VAL A 27 8.91 13.50 -15.72
CA VAL A 27 7.62 14.17 -15.44
C VAL A 27 6.65 13.23 -14.75
N THR A 28 6.52 12.01 -15.26
CA THR A 28 5.58 11.01 -14.73
C THR A 28 6.01 10.54 -13.33
N SER A 29 7.29 10.26 -13.13
CA SER A 29 7.81 9.84 -11.81
C SER A 29 7.58 10.93 -10.75
N ALA A 30 7.91 12.18 -11.06
CA ALA A 30 7.66 13.31 -10.17
C ALA A 30 6.17 13.54 -9.89
N ALA A 31 5.32 13.40 -10.91
CA ALA A 31 3.87 13.55 -10.77
C ALA A 31 3.27 12.45 -9.89
N ILE A 32 3.63 11.18 -10.11
CA ILE A 32 3.18 10.06 -9.28
C ILE A 32 3.67 10.24 -7.83
N ALA A 33 4.94 10.56 -7.63
CA ALA A 33 5.49 10.78 -6.29
C ALA A 33 4.75 11.90 -5.54
N LYS A 34 4.53 13.05 -6.19
CA LYS A 34 3.95 14.24 -5.57
C LYS A 34 2.43 14.19 -5.44
N GLN A 35 1.73 13.62 -6.42
CA GLN A 35 0.27 13.73 -6.56
C GLN A 35 -0.47 12.43 -6.23
N VAL A 36 0.23 11.28 -6.20
CA VAL A 36 -0.37 9.98 -5.89
C VAL A 36 0.20 9.41 -4.60
N ILE A 37 1.52 9.20 -4.54
CA ILE A 37 2.15 8.48 -3.43
C ILE A 37 2.13 9.33 -2.16
N LEU A 38 2.69 10.53 -2.20
CA LEU A 38 2.79 11.39 -1.02
C LEU A 38 1.42 11.70 -0.38
N PRO A 39 0.37 12.08 -1.13
CA PRO A 39 -0.95 12.29 -0.53
C PRO A 39 -1.55 11.01 0.07
N THR A 40 -1.22 9.83 -0.46
CA THR A 40 -1.70 8.55 0.10
C THR A 40 -1.00 8.23 1.42
N TYR A 41 0.31 8.49 1.53
CA TYR A 41 1.01 8.45 2.82
C TYR A 41 0.42 9.44 3.83
N SER A 42 0.10 10.66 3.41
CA SER A 42 -0.56 11.64 4.30
C SER A 42 -1.92 11.14 4.81
N ARG A 43 -2.75 10.54 3.96
CA ARG A 43 -4.03 9.95 4.40
C ARG A 43 -3.83 8.80 5.38
N TRP A 44 -2.81 7.98 5.19
CA TRP A 44 -2.46 6.91 6.13
C TRP A 44 -2.01 7.46 7.49
N VAL A 45 -1.16 8.50 7.52
CA VAL A 45 -0.79 9.17 8.77
C VAL A 45 -2.03 9.70 9.52
N GLU A 46 -2.96 10.36 8.81
CA GLU A 46 -4.18 10.85 9.44
C GLU A 46 -5.07 9.71 9.98
N ALA A 47 -5.16 8.59 9.25
CA ALA A 47 -5.90 7.43 9.71
C ALA A 47 -5.28 6.82 10.99
N ASP A 48 -3.95 6.75 11.08
CA ASP A 48 -3.27 6.24 12.28
C ASP A 48 -3.28 7.22 13.46
N ARG A 49 -3.32 8.53 13.21
CA ARG A 49 -3.60 9.55 14.25
C ARG A 49 -4.99 9.38 14.83
N GLN A 50 -5.99 9.17 13.96
CA GLN A 50 -7.35 8.89 14.40
C GLN A 50 -7.43 7.56 15.14
N LEU A 51 -6.73 6.52 14.66
CA LEU A 51 -6.65 5.21 15.32
C LEU A 51 -6.13 5.33 16.77
N ALA A 52 -5.03 6.07 16.97
CA ALA A 52 -4.47 6.30 18.31
C ALA A 52 -5.44 7.06 19.23
N THR A 53 -6.12 8.08 18.69
CA THR A 53 -7.09 8.89 19.43
C THR A 53 -8.32 8.06 19.82
N SER A 54 -8.85 7.28 18.88
CA SER A 54 -9.99 6.39 19.10
C SER A 54 -9.67 5.30 20.11
N ALA A 55 -8.48 4.67 20.05
CA ALA A 55 -8.03 3.69 21.05
C ALA A 55 -8.11 4.25 22.47
N LEU A 56 -7.57 5.46 22.66
CA LEU A 56 -7.58 6.15 23.95
C LEU A 56 -9.00 6.50 24.40
N ALA A 57 -9.80 7.08 23.50
CA ALA A 57 -11.18 7.47 23.81
C ALA A 57 -12.03 6.26 24.19
N PHE A 58 -11.94 5.17 23.43
CA PHE A 58 -12.64 3.92 23.71
C PHE A 58 -12.25 3.35 25.07
N CYS A 59 -10.95 3.27 25.35
CA CYS A 59 -10.44 2.73 26.60
C CYS A 59 -10.76 3.59 27.82
N GLN A 60 -10.98 4.90 27.63
CA GLN A 60 -11.47 5.82 28.67
C GLN A 60 -12.99 5.84 28.80
N GLY A 61 -13.72 5.09 27.97
CA GLY A 61 -15.20 5.08 27.97
C GLY A 61 -15.83 6.33 27.36
N LYS A 62 -15.06 7.13 26.59
CA LYS A 62 -15.53 8.32 25.87
C LYS A 62 -16.07 7.98 24.48
N GLU A 63 -15.82 6.78 24.00
CA GLU A 63 -16.23 6.27 22.69
C GLU A 63 -16.73 4.83 22.83
N ASN A 64 -17.67 4.40 21.98
CA ASN A 64 -18.19 3.03 21.97
C ASN A 64 -17.35 2.10 21.08
N LEU A 65 -17.59 0.78 21.21
CA LEU A 65 -16.82 -0.22 20.47
C LEU A 65 -17.05 -0.13 18.96
N GLU A 66 -18.25 0.23 18.54
CA GLU A 66 -18.64 0.37 17.13
C GLU A 66 -17.82 1.47 16.44
N THR A 67 -17.62 2.60 17.11
CA THR A 67 -16.82 3.71 16.58
C THR A 67 -15.34 3.33 16.53
N ALA A 68 -14.82 2.68 17.56
CA ALA A 68 -13.45 2.19 17.58
C ALA A 68 -13.16 1.16 16.48
N ARG A 69 -14.12 0.27 16.21
CA ARG A 69 -14.07 -0.68 15.10
C ARG A 69 -14.14 0.04 13.75
N ALA A 70 -14.98 1.06 13.61
CA ALA A 70 -15.07 1.83 12.37
C ALA A 70 -13.77 2.59 12.05
N ASP A 71 -13.13 3.18 13.05
CA ASP A 71 -11.85 3.87 12.87
C ASP A 71 -10.69 2.90 12.59
N PHE A 72 -10.70 1.72 13.20
CA PHE A 72 -9.81 0.62 12.80
C PHE A 72 -9.98 0.26 11.31
N LEU A 73 -11.21 0.08 10.83
CA LEU A 73 -11.47 -0.26 9.43
C LEU A 73 -10.99 0.84 8.47
N LYS A 74 -11.05 2.12 8.87
CA LYS A 74 -10.47 3.22 8.08
C LYS A 74 -8.95 3.14 8.02
N ALA A 75 -8.27 2.86 9.13
CA ALA A 75 -6.82 2.67 9.16
C ALA A 75 -6.39 1.45 8.33
N GLN A 76 -7.11 0.33 8.44
CA GLN A 76 -6.91 -0.88 7.66
C GLN A 76 -7.06 -0.62 6.15
N LYS A 77 -8.07 0.17 5.75
CA LYS A 77 -8.26 0.59 4.35
C LYS A 77 -7.11 1.50 3.88
N ALA A 78 -6.70 2.48 4.68
CA ALA A 78 -5.60 3.38 4.33
C ALA A 78 -4.26 2.62 4.16
N TRP A 79 -4.01 1.61 5.00
CA TRP A 79 -2.90 0.69 4.84
C TRP A 79 -3.00 -0.11 3.54
N ALA A 80 -4.18 -0.64 3.20
CA ALA A 80 -4.39 -1.37 1.96
C ALA A 80 -4.13 -0.49 0.71
N GLU A 81 -4.51 0.79 0.74
CA GLU A 81 -4.21 1.74 -0.34
C GLU A 81 -2.70 2.00 -0.53
N LEU A 82 -1.88 1.81 0.51
CA LEU A 82 -0.42 1.96 0.41
C LEU A 82 0.30 0.74 -0.16
N GLN A 83 -0.30 -0.45 -0.10
CA GLN A 83 0.38 -1.68 -0.52
C GLN A 83 0.88 -1.68 -1.98
N PRO A 84 0.15 -1.10 -2.95
CA PRO A 84 0.67 -0.90 -4.31
C PRO A 84 1.74 0.19 -4.42
N LEU A 85 1.92 1.00 -3.38
CA LEU A 85 2.78 2.19 -3.36
C LEU A 85 4.01 1.99 -2.48
N LEU A 86 4.34 0.75 -2.11
CA LEU A 86 5.45 0.39 -1.23
C LEU A 86 6.80 0.59 -1.93
N ILE A 87 7.15 1.85 -2.19
CA ILE A 87 8.45 2.30 -2.63
C ILE A 87 9.10 3.10 -1.51
N GLY A 88 10.42 2.97 -1.35
CA GLY A 88 11.16 3.68 -0.32
C GLY A 88 11.03 3.09 1.09
N PRO A 89 11.07 3.92 2.16
CA PRO A 89 11.31 3.47 3.53
C PRO A 89 10.37 2.37 4.02
N LEU A 90 9.11 2.37 3.58
CA LEU A 90 8.13 1.38 4.04
C LEU A 90 8.37 -0.03 3.48
N ALA A 91 9.08 -0.14 2.35
CA ALA A 91 9.47 -1.39 1.72
C ALA A 91 10.76 -1.99 2.32
N GLU A 92 11.43 -1.27 3.21
CA GLU A 92 12.75 -1.65 3.75
C GLU A 92 12.62 -2.42 5.07
N GLY A 93 13.42 -3.49 5.18
CA GLY A 93 13.43 -4.35 6.37
C GLY A 93 12.06 -4.94 6.68
N ASN A 94 11.65 -4.86 7.95
CA ASN A 94 10.38 -5.41 8.43
C ASN A 94 9.30 -4.34 8.66
N ARG A 95 9.43 -3.13 8.08
CA ARG A 95 8.51 -2.02 8.35
C ARG A 95 7.07 -2.33 7.92
N ALA A 96 6.87 -2.96 6.76
CA ALA A 96 5.54 -3.42 6.36
C ALA A 96 4.92 -4.41 7.36
N TRP A 97 5.72 -5.30 7.97
CA TRP A 97 5.27 -6.21 9.02
C TRP A 97 5.01 -5.53 10.37
N GLN A 98 5.67 -4.40 10.65
CA GLN A 98 5.33 -3.57 11.81
C GLN A 98 3.94 -2.92 11.64
N VAL A 99 3.52 -2.62 10.41
CA VAL A 99 2.16 -2.13 10.14
C VAL A 99 1.17 -3.28 10.17
N GLN A 100 1.44 -4.35 9.43
CA GLN A 100 0.56 -5.50 9.37
C GLN A 100 1.36 -6.80 9.22
N PHE A 101 1.22 -7.68 10.22
CA PHE A 101 1.78 -9.02 10.13
C PHE A 101 0.82 -9.94 9.36
N TRP A 102 1.18 -10.23 8.11
CA TRP A 102 0.53 -11.23 7.26
C TRP A 102 1.58 -11.80 6.28
N PRO A 103 1.54 -13.10 5.94
CA PRO A 103 0.57 -14.12 6.33
C PRO A 103 0.79 -14.69 7.73
N ASP A 104 -0.30 -14.91 8.47
CA ASP A 104 -0.26 -15.51 9.82
C ASP A 104 -0.74 -16.97 9.84
N LYS A 105 0.00 -17.85 9.16
CA LYS A 105 -0.37 -19.28 9.00
C LYS A 105 -0.55 -20.04 10.33
N LYS A 106 0.06 -19.56 11.42
CA LYS A 106 0.09 -20.26 12.71
C LYS A 106 -0.63 -19.50 13.81
N ASN A 107 -1.49 -18.53 13.48
CA ASN A 107 -2.17 -17.65 14.44
C ASN A 107 -1.20 -17.12 15.52
N LEU A 108 -0.03 -16.65 15.08
CA LEU A 108 1.00 -16.05 15.92
C LEU A 108 0.50 -14.78 16.57
N VAL A 109 -0.34 -14.00 15.87
CA VAL A 109 -0.90 -12.76 16.41
C VAL A 109 -1.65 -13.03 17.69
N GLY A 110 -2.69 -13.88 17.65
CA GLY A 110 -3.48 -14.17 18.86
C GLY A 110 -2.63 -14.77 19.99
N ARG A 111 -1.71 -15.69 19.67
CA ARG A 111 -0.84 -16.31 20.69
C ARG A 111 0.12 -15.31 21.34
N GLN A 112 0.77 -14.46 20.56
CA GLN A 112 1.74 -13.50 21.10
C GLN A 112 1.04 -12.31 21.78
N VAL A 113 -0.14 -11.91 21.31
CA VAL A 113 -0.95 -10.90 22.02
C VAL A 113 -1.31 -11.42 23.42
N GLU A 114 -1.85 -12.63 23.55
CA GLU A 114 -2.19 -13.19 24.87
C GLU A 114 -0.97 -13.36 25.78
N GLN A 115 0.18 -13.78 25.23
CA GLN A 115 1.42 -13.84 25.99
C GLN A 115 1.85 -12.44 26.48
N LEU A 116 1.72 -11.42 25.62
CA LEU A 116 2.16 -10.07 25.93
C LEU A 116 1.29 -9.41 27.01
N VAL A 117 -0.03 -9.45 26.88
CA VAL A 117 -0.94 -8.83 27.87
C VAL A 117 -0.83 -9.47 29.25
N ASN A 118 -0.43 -10.74 29.33
CA ASN A 118 -0.22 -11.42 30.61
C ASN A 118 1.16 -11.12 31.22
N SER A 119 2.21 -10.99 30.40
CA SER A 119 3.58 -10.75 30.89
C SER A 119 3.93 -9.28 31.08
N GLN A 120 3.30 -8.39 30.31
CA GLN A 120 3.52 -6.94 30.33
C GLN A 120 2.16 -6.22 30.27
N PRO A 121 1.34 -6.31 31.33
CA PRO A 121 -0.04 -5.81 31.32
C PRO A 121 -0.17 -4.29 31.16
N GLN A 122 0.91 -3.53 31.31
CA GLN A 122 0.94 -2.06 31.19
C GLN A 122 1.95 -1.60 30.13
N ILE A 123 2.12 -2.39 29.06
CA ILE A 123 3.02 -2.03 27.96
C ILE A 123 2.60 -0.71 27.31
N ASP A 124 3.58 0.13 27.01
CA ASP A 124 3.41 1.38 26.26
C ASP A 124 3.98 1.25 24.84
N ALA A 125 3.84 2.30 24.02
CA ALA A 125 4.34 2.29 22.64
C ALA A 125 5.87 2.08 22.54
N ALA A 126 6.64 2.57 23.52
CA ALA A 126 8.10 2.45 23.52
C ALA A 126 8.57 1.02 23.85
N GLY A 127 7.88 0.34 24.78
CA GLY A 127 8.06 -1.08 25.05
C GLY A 127 7.59 -1.93 23.86
N LEU A 128 6.46 -1.56 23.25
CA LEU A 128 5.92 -2.27 22.09
C LEU A 128 6.85 -2.18 20.87
N ALA A 129 7.51 -1.04 20.64
CA ALA A 129 8.48 -0.87 19.56
C ALA A 129 9.67 -1.85 19.63
N LYS A 130 10.00 -2.36 20.83
CA LYS A 130 11.05 -3.35 21.08
C LYS A 130 10.53 -4.80 21.02
N SER A 131 9.23 -4.98 20.90
CA SER A 131 8.58 -6.30 20.85
C SER A 131 8.59 -6.88 19.44
N SER A 132 8.17 -8.14 19.31
CA SER A 132 7.98 -8.80 18.00
C SER A 132 7.05 -7.99 17.08
N VAL A 133 7.37 -7.87 15.79
CA VAL A 133 6.51 -7.17 14.81
C VAL A 133 5.08 -7.74 14.74
N VAL A 134 4.91 -9.02 15.11
CA VAL A 134 3.62 -9.73 15.18
C VAL A 134 2.59 -9.01 16.05
N VAL A 135 3.02 -8.32 17.11
CA VAL A 135 2.11 -7.68 18.09
C VAL A 135 2.08 -6.15 17.98
N GLN A 136 2.82 -5.56 17.03
CA GLN A 136 2.98 -4.09 16.95
C GLN A 136 1.89 -3.37 16.15
N GLY A 137 1.16 -4.07 15.30
CA GLY A 137 0.39 -3.45 14.21
C GLY A 137 -1.07 -3.84 14.11
N LEU A 138 -1.65 -3.51 12.96
CA LEU A 138 -3.07 -3.61 12.66
C LEU A 138 -3.61 -5.03 12.85
N SER A 139 -2.83 -6.09 12.58
CA SER A 139 -3.26 -7.47 12.84
C SER A 139 -3.53 -7.73 14.34
N ALA A 140 -2.69 -7.18 15.23
CA ALA A 140 -2.87 -7.30 16.66
C ALA A 140 -4.00 -6.38 17.16
N TYR A 141 -4.11 -5.17 16.61
CA TYR A 141 -5.23 -4.27 16.88
C TYR A 141 -6.57 -4.92 16.50
N GLU A 142 -6.63 -5.59 15.34
CA GLU A 142 -7.78 -6.35 14.88
C GLU A 142 -8.15 -7.47 15.85
N TYR A 143 -7.18 -8.24 16.32
CA TYR A 143 -7.40 -9.30 17.31
C TYR A 143 -8.10 -8.75 18.55
N LEU A 144 -7.61 -7.62 19.09
CA LEU A 144 -8.16 -7.00 20.30
C LEU A 144 -9.60 -6.51 20.14
N LEU A 145 -9.99 -6.07 18.94
CA LEU A 145 -11.32 -5.51 18.69
C LEU A 145 -12.35 -6.52 18.15
N PHE A 146 -11.91 -7.56 17.45
CA PHE A 146 -12.81 -8.43 16.66
C PHE A 146 -12.71 -9.92 16.99
N ASP A 147 -11.69 -10.40 17.72
CA ASP A 147 -11.63 -11.82 18.04
C ASP A 147 -12.77 -12.21 18.97
N ALA A 148 -13.52 -13.26 18.60
CA ALA A 148 -14.73 -13.69 19.31
C ALA A 148 -14.47 -14.13 20.77
N LYS A 149 -13.20 -14.35 21.14
CA LYS A 149 -12.81 -14.67 22.53
C LYS A 149 -12.71 -13.45 23.43
N ILE A 150 -12.67 -12.24 22.86
CA ILE A 150 -12.52 -11.00 23.59
C ILE A 150 -13.87 -10.29 23.64
N ASP A 151 -14.35 -10.06 24.85
CA ASP A 151 -15.51 -9.22 25.12
C ASP A 151 -15.06 -7.87 25.70
N MET A 152 -14.91 -6.87 24.83
CA MET A 152 -14.54 -5.52 25.25
C MET A 152 -15.67 -4.75 25.97
N ALA A 153 -16.87 -5.34 26.11
CA ALA A 153 -17.92 -4.82 26.98
C ALA A 153 -17.71 -5.25 28.44
N ASP A 154 -17.02 -6.38 28.68
CA ASP A 154 -16.63 -6.80 30.02
C ASP A 154 -15.51 -5.90 30.58
N SER A 155 -15.72 -5.37 31.79
CA SER A 155 -14.78 -4.41 32.39
C SER A 155 -13.41 -5.00 32.71
N ALA A 156 -13.33 -6.30 33.06
CA ALA A 156 -12.07 -6.94 33.42
C ALA A 156 -11.24 -7.22 32.17
N GLN A 157 -11.88 -7.71 31.10
CA GLN A 157 -11.24 -7.87 29.80
C GLN A 157 -10.83 -6.53 29.22
N LYS A 158 -11.71 -5.52 29.24
CA LYS A 158 -11.36 -4.17 28.77
C LYS A 158 -10.12 -3.63 29.51
N ALA A 159 -10.05 -3.78 30.83
CA ALA A 159 -8.87 -3.38 31.61
C ALA A 159 -7.60 -4.16 31.23
N LYS A 160 -7.72 -5.46 30.92
CA LYS A 160 -6.60 -6.31 30.48
C LYS A 160 -6.06 -5.90 29.10
N TYR A 161 -6.93 -5.61 28.14
CA TYR A 161 -6.55 -5.43 26.74
C TYR A 161 -6.29 -3.97 26.33
N CYS A 162 -6.89 -3.01 27.03
CA CYS A 162 -6.76 -1.59 26.69
C CYS A 162 -5.34 -1.02 26.66
N PRO A 163 -4.43 -1.36 27.61
CA PRO A 163 -3.06 -0.88 27.56
C PRO A 163 -2.37 -1.23 26.23
N LEU A 164 -2.53 -2.47 25.76
CA LEU A 164 -1.96 -2.89 24.49
C LEU A 164 -2.66 -2.22 23.29
N LEU A 165 -3.99 -2.06 23.33
CA LEU A 165 -4.73 -1.37 22.26
C LEU A 165 -4.22 0.07 22.06
N ILE A 166 -4.05 0.80 23.16
CA ILE A 166 -3.51 2.17 23.16
C ILE A 166 -2.06 2.17 22.67
N ALA A 167 -1.23 1.25 23.16
CA ALA A 167 0.16 1.15 22.76
C ALA A 167 0.33 0.88 21.26
N ILE A 168 -0.50 0.01 20.67
CA ILE A 168 -0.49 -0.26 19.23
C ILE A 168 -0.91 0.99 18.45
N GLY A 169 -2.01 1.64 18.82
CA GLY A 169 -2.47 2.85 18.14
C GLY A 169 -1.39 3.95 18.13
N GLU A 170 -0.77 4.20 19.28
CA GLU A 170 0.32 5.17 19.41
C GLU A 170 1.56 4.74 18.61
N ARG A 171 1.90 3.44 18.57
CA ARG A 171 3.02 2.92 17.78
C ARG A 171 2.80 3.10 16.28
N GLN A 172 1.59 2.83 15.78
CA GLN A 172 1.25 3.00 14.37
C GLN A 172 1.32 4.47 13.97
N LYS A 173 0.75 5.39 14.78
CA LYS A 173 0.89 6.83 14.58
C LYS A 173 2.35 7.27 14.45
N GLN A 174 3.20 6.86 15.39
CA GLN A 174 4.62 7.21 15.37
C GLN A 174 5.35 6.66 14.14
N LEU A 175 5.10 5.39 13.78
CA LEU A 175 5.68 4.78 12.59
C LEU A 175 5.23 5.51 11.32
N ALA A 176 3.95 5.87 11.22
CA ALA A 176 3.42 6.56 10.06
C ALA A 176 4.02 7.97 9.89
N GLU A 177 4.13 8.73 10.99
CA GLU A 177 4.78 10.04 11.01
C GLU A 177 6.27 9.96 10.65
N GLU A 178 7.00 8.95 11.17
CA GLU A 178 8.41 8.70 10.84
C GLU A 178 8.60 8.46 9.33
N ILE A 179 7.77 7.59 8.74
CA ILE A 179 7.84 7.26 7.32
C ILE A 179 7.50 8.45 6.44
N LEU A 180 6.44 9.20 6.76
CA LEU A 180 6.06 10.40 6.01
C LEU A 180 7.13 11.50 6.11
N SER A 181 7.77 11.65 7.28
CA SER A 181 8.91 12.56 7.45
C SER A 181 10.08 12.17 6.55
N GLY A 182 10.42 10.87 6.51
CA GLY A 182 11.44 10.33 5.60
C GLY A 182 11.17 10.63 4.13
N TRP A 183 9.91 10.52 3.70
CA TRP A 183 9.47 10.89 2.35
C TRP A 183 9.72 12.36 1.99
N ASN A 184 9.49 13.27 2.95
CA ASN A 184 9.59 14.72 2.77
C ASN A 184 10.97 15.31 3.07
N SER A 185 11.92 14.51 3.56
CA SER A 185 13.28 14.98 3.82
C SER A 185 13.95 15.48 2.53
N ASN A 186 14.98 16.33 2.65
CA ASN A 186 15.63 17.00 1.50
C ASN A 186 16.09 16.02 0.41
N ASP A 187 16.58 14.84 0.83
CA ASP A 187 17.02 13.74 -0.04
C ASP A 187 16.10 12.51 0.07
N GLY A 188 14.87 12.73 0.55
CA GLY A 188 13.84 11.70 0.71
C GLY A 188 13.25 11.21 -0.61
N MET A 189 12.35 10.23 -0.53
CA MET A 189 11.78 9.60 -1.73
C MET A 189 11.11 10.57 -2.70
N LEU A 190 10.48 11.64 -2.21
CA LEU A 190 9.90 12.66 -3.10
C LEU A 190 10.99 13.28 -3.98
N ALA A 191 12.13 13.65 -3.39
CA ALA A 191 13.26 14.22 -4.11
C ALA A 191 13.89 13.18 -5.05
N GLN A 192 14.11 11.95 -4.56
CA GLN A 192 14.71 10.86 -5.33
C GLN A 192 13.88 10.47 -6.55
N MET A 193 12.55 10.55 -6.49
CA MET A 193 11.68 10.28 -7.64
C MET A 193 11.45 11.50 -8.55
N SER A 194 11.88 12.70 -8.15
CA SER A 194 11.63 13.94 -8.89
C SER A 194 12.87 14.58 -9.50
N LYS A 195 14.06 14.22 -9.03
CA LYS A 195 15.33 14.84 -9.44
C LYS A 195 16.37 13.76 -9.72
N PHE A 196 16.92 13.79 -10.93
CA PHE A 196 17.89 12.80 -11.42
C PHE A 196 19.15 13.52 -11.93
N PRO A 197 20.34 12.89 -11.85
CA PRO A 197 20.62 11.65 -11.13
C PRO A 197 20.59 11.87 -9.61
N ASN A 198 20.47 10.79 -8.84
CA ASN A 198 20.65 10.79 -7.38
C ASN A 198 21.26 9.45 -6.92
N GLN A 199 21.41 9.24 -5.61
CA GLN A 199 22.03 8.03 -5.06
C GLN A 199 21.22 6.74 -5.33
N ARG A 200 19.89 6.85 -5.51
CA ARG A 200 18.99 5.71 -5.70
C ARG A 200 18.73 5.41 -7.18
N TYR A 201 18.62 6.45 -8.00
CA TYR A 201 18.32 6.34 -9.43
C TYR A 201 19.31 7.16 -10.25
N ALA A 202 20.01 6.49 -11.17
CA ALA A 202 20.90 7.13 -12.13
C ALA A 202 20.13 7.99 -13.13
N ASP A 203 18.91 7.59 -13.48
CA ASP A 203 18.00 8.33 -14.34
C ASP A 203 16.52 8.07 -13.99
N SER A 204 15.62 8.71 -14.71
CA SER A 204 14.18 8.55 -14.55
C SER A 204 13.63 7.19 -14.99
N HIS A 205 14.32 6.50 -15.90
CA HIS A 205 13.94 5.16 -16.37
C HIS A 205 14.05 4.15 -15.24
N GLU A 206 15.13 4.21 -14.46
CA GLU A 206 15.28 3.37 -13.28
C GLU A 206 14.15 3.60 -12.25
N ALA A 207 13.72 4.85 -12.07
CA ALA A 207 12.61 5.17 -11.15
C ALA A 207 11.26 4.62 -11.64
N ILE A 208 10.97 4.72 -12.95
CA ILE A 208 9.76 4.12 -13.53
C ILE A 208 9.83 2.58 -13.48
N ALA A 209 11.01 1.99 -13.73
CA ALA A 209 11.22 0.55 -13.63
C ALA A 209 11.00 0.03 -12.20
N ASP A 210 11.48 0.75 -11.19
CA ASP A 210 11.24 0.42 -9.78
C ASP A 210 9.76 0.51 -9.43
N LEU A 211 9.10 1.61 -9.83
CA LEU A 211 7.66 1.78 -9.63
C LEU A 211 6.83 0.67 -10.29
N LEU A 212 7.16 0.28 -11.53
CA LEU A 212 6.47 -0.82 -12.22
C LEU A 212 6.69 -2.15 -11.50
N ARG A 213 7.91 -2.42 -10.99
CA ARG A 213 8.20 -3.63 -10.22
C ARG A 213 7.38 -3.69 -8.92
N VAL A 214 7.24 -2.56 -8.22
CA VAL A 214 6.38 -2.45 -7.03
C VAL A 214 4.92 -2.73 -7.40
N GLN A 215 4.41 -2.15 -8.49
CA GLN A 215 3.03 -2.40 -8.97
C GLN A 215 2.78 -3.87 -9.30
N VAL A 216 3.68 -4.51 -10.06
CA VAL A 216 3.58 -5.95 -10.41
C VAL A 216 3.58 -6.81 -9.15
N THR A 217 4.52 -6.57 -8.24
CA THR A 217 4.61 -7.30 -6.96
C THR A 217 3.34 -7.14 -6.13
N ALA A 218 2.76 -5.94 -6.10
CA ALA A 218 1.54 -5.68 -5.35
C ALA A 218 0.32 -6.38 -5.97
N LEU A 219 0.17 -6.36 -7.30
CA LEU A 219 -0.89 -7.07 -8.00
C LEU A 219 -0.79 -8.59 -7.81
N ASP A 220 0.41 -9.16 -7.82
CA ASP A 220 0.62 -10.56 -7.45
C ASP A 220 0.24 -10.84 -6.00
N THR A 221 0.64 -9.94 -5.08
CA THR A 221 0.30 -10.04 -3.67
C THR A 221 -1.21 -10.00 -3.43
N LEU A 222 -1.98 -9.21 -4.19
CA LEU A 222 -3.45 -9.23 -4.12
C LEU A 222 -4.02 -10.60 -4.51
N LYS A 223 -3.52 -11.20 -5.58
CA LYS A 223 -3.90 -12.57 -5.96
C LYS A 223 -3.54 -13.56 -4.87
N LYS A 224 -2.36 -13.44 -4.25
CA LYS A 224 -1.93 -14.31 -3.15
C LYS A 224 -2.82 -14.16 -1.92
N LYS A 225 -3.19 -12.92 -1.56
CA LYS A 225 -4.11 -12.62 -0.45
C LYS A 225 -5.51 -13.19 -0.68
N LEU A 226 -6.02 -13.15 -1.91
CA LEU A 226 -7.31 -13.77 -2.27
C LEU A 226 -7.21 -15.30 -2.40
N GLY A 227 -6.18 -15.79 -3.08
CA GLY A 227 -6.01 -17.20 -3.42
C GLY A 227 -5.65 -18.08 -2.21
N THR A 228 -4.94 -17.54 -1.22
CA THR A 228 -4.58 -18.28 0.00
C THR A 228 -5.83 -18.82 0.72
N PRO A 229 -6.82 -17.99 1.13
CA PRO A 229 -8.02 -18.49 1.79
C PRO A 229 -8.93 -19.31 0.87
N MET A 230 -8.83 -19.17 -0.45
CA MET A 230 -9.50 -20.05 -1.42
C MET A 230 -8.85 -21.45 -1.53
N GLY A 231 -7.69 -21.67 -0.92
CA GLY A 231 -7.00 -22.95 -0.98
C GLY A 231 -6.11 -23.14 -2.21
N ARG A 232 -5.74 -22.08 -2.93
CA ARG A 232 -4.81 -22.16 -4.09
C ARG A 232 -3.47 -22.79 -3.71
N GLN A 233 -3.02 -22.58 -2.48
CA GLN A 233 -1.79 -23.18 -1.92
C GLN A 233 -2.05 -24.43 -1.05
N SER A 234 -3.29 -24.93 -1.03
CA SER A 234 -3.71 -26.02 -0.16
C SER A 234 -4.57 -27.04 -0.91
N LYS A 235 -4.25 -27.28 -2.19
CA LYS A 235 -4.93 -28.27 -3.05
C LYS A 235 -6.46 -28.08 -3.09
N GLY A 236 -6.92 -26.83 -3.08
CA GLY A 236 -8.33 -26.47 -3.10
C GLY A 236 -9.04 -26.54 -1.74
N VAL A 237 -8.34 -26.88 -0.65
CA VAL A 237 -8.92 -26.85 0.70
C VAL A 237 -8.99 -25.40 1.20
N PRO A 238 -10.19 -24.83 1.45
CA PRO A 238 -10.34 -23.46 1.92
C PRO A 238 -9.59 -23.20 3.23
N GLN A 239 -8.98 -22.02 3.35
CA GLN A 239 -8.19 -21.57 4.49
C GLN A 239 -8.70 -20.20 5.01
N PRO A 240 -9.97 -20.07 5.45
CA PRO A 240 -10.59 -18.77 5.76
C PRO A 240 -9.79 -17.94 6.78
N PHE A 241 -9.18 -18.59 7.79
CA PHE A 241 -8.36 -17.91 8.81
C PHE A 241 -6.98 -17.47 8.34
N GLN A 242 -6.62 -17.75 7.08
CA GLN A 242 -5.41 -17.21 6.44
C GLN A 242 -5.72 -15.99 5.56
N ALA A 243 -7.00 -15.61 5.41
CA ALA A 243 -7.34 -14.36 4.75
C ALA A 243 -6.75 -13.18 5.53
N ASP A 244 -6.32 -12.16 4.80
CA ASP A 244 -5.99 -10.87 5.38
C ASP A 244 -7.24 -10.29 6.08
N ALA A 245 -7.11 -9.72 7.27
CA ALA A 245 -8.19 -9.11 8.03
C ALA A 245 -9.46 -9.99 8.19
N TRP A 246 -9.27 -11.31 8.41
CA TRP A 246 -10.37 -12.27 8.49
C TRP A 246 -11.27 -12.07 9.71
N ARG A 247 -10.75 -11.51 10.81
CA ARG A 247 -11.51 -11.33 12.05
C ARG A 247 -12.56 -10.23 11.91
N SER A 248 -12.16 -9.13 11.29
CA SER A 248 -13.04 -8.01 10.94
C SER A 248 -13.87 -8.27 9.68
N GLN A 249 -13.61 -9.38 8.98
CA GLN A 249 -14.23 -9.72 7.70
C GLN A 249 -14.03 -8.66 6.60
N SER A 250 -12.96 -7.86 6.69
CA SER A 250 -12.70 -6.74 5.78
C SER A 250 -11.77 -7.10 4.61
N SER A 251 -11.46 -8.38 4.40
CA SER A 251 -10.52 -8.88 3.38
C SER A 251 -10.81 -8.32 1.98
N LEU A 252 -12.06 -8.43 1.50
CA LEU A 252 -12.42 -7.99 0.14
C LEU A 252 -12.37 -6.47 -0.01
N GLN A 253 -12.73 -5.73 1.04
CA GLN A 253 -12.65 -4.26 1.06
C GLN A 253 -11.20 -3.79 0.97
N GLY A 254 -10.29 -4.47 1.68
CA GLY A 254 -8.85 -4.23 1.57
C GLY A 254 -8.33 -4.50 0.16
N LEU A 255 -8.69 -5.64 -0.44
CA LEU A 255 -8.28 -6.00 -1.80
C LEU A 255 -8.78 -4.98 -2.85
N GLU A 256 -10.03 -4.54 -2.73
CA GLU A 256 -10.60 -3.50 -3.59
C GLU A 256 -9.85 -2.17 -3.43
N ALA A 257 -9.58 -1.73 -2.20
CA ALA A 257 -8.86 -0.50 -1.91
C ALA A 257 -7.44 -0.51 -2.50
N SER A 258 -6.72 -1.62 -2.36
CA SER A 258 -5.41 -1.81 -3.00
C SER A 258 -5.51 -1.81 -4.53
N LEU A 259 -6.48 -2.50 -5.12
CA LEU A 259 -6.65 -2.49 -6.58
C LEU A 259 -6.95 -1.08 -7.11
N SER A 260 -7.80 -0.33 -6.41
CA SER A 260 -8.11 1.06 -6.74
C SER A 260 -6.87 1.95 -6.63
N ALA A 261 -6.03 1.77 -5.61
CA ALA A 261 -4.79 2.52 -5.48
C ALA A 261 -3.77 2.19 -6.58
N ALA A 262 -3.67 0.92 -6.99
CA ALA A 262 -2.87 0.52 -8.16
C ALA A 262 -3.37 1.21 -9.44
N ARG A 263 -4.70 1.27 -9.64
CA ARG A 263 -5.28 2.02 -10.77
C ARG A 263 -4.91 3.50 -10.74
N THR A 264 -4.83 4.12 -9.56
CA THR A 264 -4.41 5.53 -9.45
C THR A 264 -2.97 5.75 -9.90
N VAL A 265 -2.06 4.78 -9.71
CA VAL A 265 -0.69 4.85 -10.27
C VAL A 265 -0.70 4.69 -11.78
N TRP A 266 -1.52 3.77 -12.28
CA TRP A 266 -1.72 3.56 -13.71
C TRP A 266 -2.20 4.84 -14.41
N VAL A 267 -3.28 5.45 -13.93
CA VAL A 267 -3.91 6.65 -14.55
C VAL A 267 -3.14 7.93 -14.21
N GLY A 268 -2.68 8.06 -12.96
CA GLY A 268 -2.11 9.29 -12.42
C GLY A 268 -3.12 10.42 -12.25
N VAL A 269 -2.63 11.60 -11.89
CA VAL A 269 -3.41 12.85 -11.87
C VAL A 269 -3.14 13.62 -13.17
N ASP A 270 -4.16 14.20 -13.78
CA ASP A 270 -4.07 14.89 -15.08
C ASP A 270 -3.43 14.03 -16.20
N ASN A 271 -3.72 12.72 -16.19
CA ASN A 271 -3.13 11.71 -17.09
C ASN A 271 -1.61 11.54 -16.97
N LYS A 272 -1.00 11.94 -15.84
CA LYS A 272 0.44 11.77 -15.56
C LYS A 272 0.72 10.50 -14.76
N GLY A 273 0.15 9.39 -15.20
CA GLY A 273 0.42 8.05 -14.67
C GLY A 273 1.25 7.20 -15.65
N LEU A 274 1.48 5.93 -15.30
CA LEU A 274 2.18 4.98 -16.19
C LEU A 274 1.51 4.86 -17.57
N ARG A 275 0.18 5.02 -17.62
CA ARG A 275 -0.61 5.08 -18.85
C ARG A 275 -0.10 6.12 -19.84
N GLY A 276 0.34 7.28 -19.35
CA GLY A 276 0.81 8.40 -20.16
C GLY A 276 2.19 8.18 -20.80
N LEU A 277 2.92 7.15 -20.37
CA LEU A 277 4.22 6.79 -20.93
C LEU A 277 4.11 5.90 -22.17
N LEU A 278 2.94 5.31 -22.41
CA LEU A 278 2.72 4.50 -23.59
C LEU A 278 2.69 5.37 -24.86
N PRO A 279 3.42 4.98 -25.92
CA PRO A 279 3.34 5.67 -27.21
C PRO A 279 1.96 5.48 -27.85
N SER A 280 1.61 6.34 -28.81
CA SER A 280 0.27 6.40 -29.39
C SER A 280 -0.17 5.11 -30.10
N ASP A 281 0.77 4.36 -30.66
CA ASP A 281 0.55 3.06 -31.28
C ASP A 281 0.22 1.95 -30.26
N GLN A 282 0.57 2.16 -28.98
CA GLN A 282 0.19 1.29 -27.86
C GLN A 282 -1.15 1.67 -27.21
N LYS A 283 -1.95 2.55 -27.83
CA LYS A 283 -3.32 2.85 -27.36
C LYS A 283 -4.17 1.60 -27.10
N PRO A 284 -4.16 0.55 -27.96
CA PRO A 284 -4.93 -0.66 -27.70
C PRO A 284 -4.53 -1.36 -26.38
N LEU A 285 -3.24 -1.35 -26.03
CA LEU A 285 -2.75 -1.89 -24.75
C LEU A 285 -3.24 -1.03 -23.58
N ALA A 286 -3.18 0.30 -23.70
CA ALA A 286 -3.68 1.21 -22.68
C ALA A 286 -5.18 0.96 -22.39
N ASP A 287 -6.00 0.88 -23.44
CA ASP A 287 -7.43 0.63 -23.32
C ASP A 287 -7.72 -0.76 -22.72
N LYS A 288 -6.89 -1.76 -23.04
CA LYS A 288 -6.99 -3.13 -22.48
C LYS A 288 -6.72 -3.15 -20.97
N ILE A 289 -5.72 -2.38 -20.51
CA ILE A 289 -5.42 -2.25 -19.08
C ILE A 289 -6.54 -1.48 -18.36
N ASP A 290 -7.03 -0.40 -18.95
CA ASP A 290 -8.18 0.37 -18.42
C ASP A 290 -9.39 -0.57 -18.21
N ALA A 291 -9.74 -1.35 -19.23
CA ALA A 291 -10.84 -2.30 -19.17
C ALA A 291 -10.63 -3.41 -18.13
N ALA A 292 -9.40 -3.89 -17.94
CA ALA A 292 -9.09 -4.91 -16.94
C ALA A 292 -9.28 -4.40 -15.50
N TYR A 293 -8.87 -3.15 -15.22
CA TYR A 293 -9.16 -2.49 -13.94
C TYR A 293 -10.67 -2.28 -13.74
N ASP A 294 -11.38 -1.77 -14.75
CA ASP A 294 -12.83 -1.53 -14.66
C ASP A 294 -13.60 -2.82 -14.42
N ALA A 295 -13.27 -3.89 -15.14
CA ALA A 295 -13.90 -5.20 -14.96
C ALA A 295 -13.67 -5.75 -13.54
N SER A 296 -12.44 -5.68 -13.04
CA SER A 296 -12.08 -6.18 -11.71
C SER A 296 -12.76 -5.38 -10.60
N LEU A 297 -12.71 -4.04 -10.65
CA LEU A 297 -13.36 -3.17 -9.67
C LEU A 297 -14.89 -3.33 -9.69
N LYS A 298 -15.50 -3.56 -10.85
CA LYS A 298 -16.93 -3.85 -10.96
C LYS A 298 -17.31 -5.16 -10.25
N LEU A 299 -16.47 -6.19 -10.33
CA LEU A 299 -16.70 -7.45 -9.60
C LEU A 299 -16.65 -7.21 -8.09
N PHE A 300 -15.65 -6.47 -7.59
CA PHE A 300 -15.57 -6.10 -6.17
C PHE A 300 -16.82 -5.35 -5.70
N ALA A 301 -17.23 -4.31 -6.43
CA ALA A 301 -18.40 -3.50 -6.10
C ALA A 301 -19.73 -4.30 -6.11
N SER A 302 -19.78 -5.41 -6.86
CA SER A 302 -20.95 -6.30 -6.90
C SER A 302 -21.02 -7.31 -5.75
N SER A 303 -19.92 -7.47 -4.98
CA SER A 303 -19.85 -8.42 -3.88
C SER A 303 -20.34 -7.78 -2.57
N GLN A 304 -21.46 -8.25 -2.05
CA GLN A 304 -21.99 -7.81 -0.75
C GLN A 304 -21.67 -8.76 0.42
N ARG A 305 -21.16 -9.96 0.11
CA ARG A 305 -20.83 -11.00 1.09
C ARG A 305 -19.37 -10.87 1.53
N SER A 306 -19.07 -11.31 2.75
CA SER A 306 -17.68 -11.42 3.19
C SER A 306 -16.98 -12.59 2.50
N LEU A 307 -15.64 -12.55 2.46
CA LEU A 307 -14.84 -13.65 1.90
C LEU A 307 -15.20 -14.99 2.54
N THR A 308 -15.31 -15.01 3.88
CA THR A 308 -15.64 -16.22 4.64
C THR A 308 -17.03 -16.74 4.30
N GLU A 309 -18.02 -15.86 4.15
CA GLU A 309 -19.36 -16.26 3.70
C GLU A 309 -19.32 -16.87 2.31
N MET A 310 -18.61 -16.24 1.37
CA MET A 310 -18.49 -16.71 -0.02
C MET A 310 -17.80 -18.07 -0.12
N LEU A 311 -16.85 -18.39 0.77
CA LEU A 311 -16.23 -19.71 0.82
C LEU A 311 -17.21 -20.82 1.26
N GLY A 312 -18.36 -20.47 1.83
CA GLY A 312 -19.35 -21.39 2.38
C GLY A 312 -20.21 -22.12 1.34
N ASP A 313 -20.30 -21.63 0.10
CA ASP A 313 -21.11 -22.23 -0.97
C ASP A 313 -20.49 -22.10 -2.37
N ASP A 314 -21.01 -22.86 -3.32
CA ASP A 314 -20.46 -22.94 -4.68
C ASP A 314 -20.62 -21.63 -5.46
N ALA A 315 -21.72 -20.89 -5.24
CA ALA A 315 -21.96 -19.62 -5.91
C ALA A 315 -20.96 -18.54 -5.47
N GLY A 316 -20.72 -18.43 -4.16
CA GLY A 316 -19.71 -17.54 -3.59
C GLY A 316 -18.30 -17.94 -4.02
N ARG A 317 -17.97 -19.23 -4.05
CA ARG A 317 -16.68 -19.72 -4.56
C ARG A 317 -16.48 -19.38 -6.02
N GLN A 318 -17.52 -19.46 -6.85
CA GLN A 318 -17.45 -19.03 -8.24
C GLN A 318 -17.15 -17.52 -8.35
N GLN A 319 -17.84 -16.69 -7.57
CA GLN A 319 -17.55 -15.24 -7.54
C GLN A 319 -16.11 -14.94 -7.09
N LEU A 320 -15.56 -15.69 -6.12
CA LEU A 320 -14.15 -15.56 -5.72
C LEU A 320 -13.19 -16.01 -6.83
N ASN A 321 -13.54 -17.04 -7.61
CA ASN A 321 -12.76 -17.45 -8.79
C ASN A 321 -12.76 -16.36 -9.85
N ASP A 322 -13.92 -15.76 -10.15
CA ASP A 322 -14.04 -14.69 -11.13
C ASP A 322 -13.20 -13.47 -10.72
N LEU A 323 -13.21 -13.09 -9.44
CA LEU A 323 -12.33 -12.06 -8.87
C LEU A 323 -10.84 -12.41 -8.99
N TYR A 324 -10.48 -13.66 -8.69
CA TYR A 324 -9.10 -14.12 -8.78
C TYR A 324 -8.58 -14.06 -10.22
N ASP A 325 -9.40 -14.50 -11.17
CA ASP A 325 -9.06 -14.50 -12.59
C ASP A 325 -8.98 -13.08 -13.14
N SER A 326 -9.87 -12.18 -12.70
CA SER A 326 -9.81 -10.76 -13.10
C SER A 326 -8.54 -10.07 -12.59
N LEU A 327 -8.14 -10.30 -11.34
CA LEU A 327 -6.86 -9.81 -10.80
C LEU A 327 -5.66 -10.39 -11.58
N ASN A 328 -5.74 -11.65 -12.00
CA ASN A 328 -4.70 -12.27 -12.81
C ASN A 328 -4.55 -11.61 -14.19
N VAL A 329 -5.64 -11.17 -14.81
CA VAL A 329 -5.59 -10.39 -16.05
C VAL A 329 -4.84 -9.07 -15.82
N VAL A 330 -5.20 -8.30 -14.79
CA VAL A 330 -4.51 -7.02 -14.48
C VAL A 330 -3.02 -7.23 -14.22
N HIS A 331 -2.67 -8.25 -13.42
CA HIS A 331 -1.29 -8.61 -13.12
C HIS A 331 -0.49 -8.95 -14.40
N ARG A 332 -0.99 -9.87 -15.23
CA ARG A 332 -0.30 -10.31 -16.45
C ARG A 332 -0.11 -9.19 -17.47
N LEU A 333 -1.05 -8.25 -17.55
CA LEU A 333 -0.91 -7.08 -18.41
C LEU A 333 0.23 -6.16 -17.94
N HIS A 334 0.38 -5.94 -16.63
CA HIS A 334 1.48 -5.12 -16.10
C HIS A 334 2.84 -5.83 -16.24
N GLU A 335 2.89 -7.10 -15.86
CA GLU A 335 4.10 -7.91 -15.86
C GLU A 335 4.65 -8.16 -17.27
N GLY A 336 3.77 -8.50 -18.22
CA GLY A 336 4.18 -8.89 -19.57
C GLY A 336 4.12 -7.75 -20.57
N GLU A 337 2.90 -7.30 -20.90
CA GLU A 337 2.66 -6.41 -22.03
C GLU A 337 3.13 -4.97 -21.74
N LEU A 338 2.81 -4.42 -20.56
CA LEU A 338 3.21 -3.07 -20.17
C LEU A 338 4.73 -2.95 -19.97
N ALA A 339 5.33 -3.88 -19.24
CA ALA A 339 6.79 -3.90 -19.03
C ALA A 339 7.54 -3.91 -20.37
N LYS A 340 7.12 -4.77 -21.30
CA LYS A 340 7.67 -4.81 -22.65
C LYS A 340 7.47 -3.50 -23.41
N ALA A 341 6.27 -2.92 -23.37
CA ALA A 341 5.96 -1.67 -24.07
C ALA A 341 6.76 -0.47 -23.55
N LEU A 342 7.10 -0.46 -22.26
CA LEU A 342 7.94 0.56 -21.63
C LEU A 342 9.45 0.26 -21.72
N GLY A 343 9.84 -0.87 -22.32
CA GLY A 343 11.24 -1.29 -22.40
C GLY A 343 11.86 -1.58 -21.02
N ILE A 344 11.05 -2.04 -20.06
CA ILE A 344 11.47 -2.36 -18.70
C ILE A 344 11.61 -3.86 -18.58
N GLN A 345 12.81 -4.31 -18.23
CA GLN A 345 13.05 -5.70 -17.89
C GLN A 345 12.75 -5.92 -16.41
N LEU A 346 11.63 -6.59 -16.14
CA LEU A 346 11.36 -7.13 -14.81
C LEU A 346 12.27 -8.36 -14.64
N GLY A 347 13.15 -8.34 -13.64
CA GLY A 347 13.92 -9.53 -13.27
C GLY A 347 12.98 -10.63 -12.76
N PHE A 348 13.48 -11.86 -12.66
CA PHE A 348 12.74 -12.95 -12.00
C PHE A 348 12.27 -12.48 -10.62
N ASN A 349 10.96 -12.40 -10.41
CA ASN A 349 10.44 -12.16 -9.07
C ASN A 349 10.69 -13.43 -8.26
N ALA A 350 11.11 -13.29 -7.00
CA ALA A 350 11.30 -14.43 -6.10
C ALA A 350 10.00 -15.24 -5.86
N ASN A 351 8.85 -14.73 -6.31
CA ASN A 351 7.55 -15.39 -6.25
C ASN A 351 7.19 -16.19 -7.52
N ASP A 352 7.95 -16.08 -8.61
CA ASP A 352 7.64 -16.77 -9.87
C ASP A 352 7.92 -18.29 -9.82
N GLY A 353 8.53 -18.76 -8.72
CA GLY A 353 8.99 -20.13 -8.53
C GLY A 353 8.21 -21.00 -7.53
N ASP A 354 7.12 -20.49 -6.91
CA ASP A 354 6.38 -21.19 -5.83
C ASP A 354 4.97 -21.66 -6.23
#